data_AF-A0A2G7GV11-F1
#
_entry.id   AF-A0A2G7GV11-F1
#
_cell.length_a   1.000
_cell.length_b   1.000
_cell.length_c   1.000
_cell.angle_alpha   90.00
_cell.angle_beta   90.00
_cell.angle_gamma   90.00
#
_symmetry.space_group_name_H-M   'P 1'
#
loop_
_entity.id
_entity.type
_entity.pdbx_description
1 polymer ?
#
loop_
_entity_poly.entity_id
_entity_poly.type
_entity_poly.pdbx_seq_one_letter_code
_entity_poly.pdbx_strand_id
1 'polypeptide(L)'
;MSNSTFRRGLMLLASVSLALSSCGHVPLSGEAGLSSLAAAGEPVINELYYDAPGTDAGTFIELKGPAGKSLSGYTLAAFDTAGTQYRTVTLSGTIPASGFFVVAQDTTVANRTLVNNGVDLNNGSGSLRLLKSSAVIDAVAYGSSTSSRGEGTPAPTTGAGSALARVPDGSDTGANSVDFKVQVSTPGAANGGGTGGGATGKKVLFDLTKAEDAGNADWRIDGAYSDYANALRGLGYAVSSLTGTSITSTSLSGASVLVIPEPQNPFSDAERAAIQSFVQNGGGVFMITDHRVSDRNNSGWDSPEVFNGWDGSTPSSVSTSLQASLNSDVIFGLGASFNSSFSDPVYTATPVTTHPILNGVSSAGVYVGTSVDVLSGTALMGTGGRTYLAVNSVGSGRVAMWGDSSTFGDNTYSDGSTGTYNNWPNLSNAALGKNVVRWLAKDL
;
A
#
# COMPACT_ATOMS: atom_id res chain seq x y z
N MET A 1 59.38 -5.04 51.49
CA MET A 1 58.24 -5.86 51.96
C MET A 1 57.22 -4.92 52.60
N SER A 2 55.94 -5.06 52.25
CA SER A 2 54.77 -4.44 52.91
C SER A 2 54.62 -2.92 52.69
N ASN A 3 53.46 -2.30 52.49
CA ASN A 3 52.08 -2.68 52.15
C ASN A 3 51.43 -1.34 51.75
N SER A 4 50.80 -1.21 50.58
CA SER A 4 50.04 -0.01 50.22
C SER A 4 48.57 -0.16 50.64
N THR A 5 48.15 0.65 51.61
CA THR A 5 46.75 0.75 52.05
C THR A 5 45.97 1.77 51.23
N PHE A 6 44.79 1.32 50.80
CA PHE A 6 43.70 2.03 50.15
C PHE A 6 43.30 3.37 50.82
N ARG A 7 43.00 4.39 50.00
CA ARG A 7 41.97 5.40 50.30
C ARG A 7 41.06 5.54 49.08
N ARG A 8 39.78 5.21 49.28
CA ARG A 8 38.68 5.41 48.32
C ARG A 8 38.36 6.91 48.21
N GLY A 9 38.51 7.47 47.01
CA GLY A 9 37.96 8.78 46.65
C GLY A 9 36.57 8.60 46.04
N LEU A 10 35.58 9.25 46.64
CA LEU A 10 34.20 9.34 46.16
C LEU A 10 34.16 10.33 44.98
N MET A 11 33.96 9.86 43.75
CA MET A 11 33.71 10.72 42.58
C MET A 11 32.21 11.05 42.50
N LEU A 12 31.90 12.33 42.64
CA LEU A 12 30.58 12.91 42.45
C LEU A 12 30.35 13.09 40.94
N LEU A 13 29.42 12.35 40.32
CA LEU A 13 28.98 12.63 38.96
C LEU A 13 28.05 13.85 38.96
N ALA A 14 28.52 14.97 38.42
CA ALA A 14 27.69 16.12 38.09
C ALA A 14 27.05 15.91 36.71
N SER A 15 25.75 15.65 36.68
CA SER A 15 24.92 15.60 35.48
C SER A 15 24.68 17.02 34.96
N VAL A 16 25.26 17.35 33.80
CA VAL A 16 24.99 18.58 33.05
C VAL A 16 23.65 18.40 32.31
N SER A 17 22.61 19.11 32.77
CA SER A 17 21.34 19.22 32.05
C SER A 17 21.36 20.49 31.21
N LEU A 18 21.32 20.37 29.88
CA LEU A 18 21.07 21.50 28.99
C LEU A 18 19.60 21.90 29.11
N ALA A 19 19.33 23.05 29.74
CA ALA A 19 18.05 23.72 29.66
C ALA A 19 18.01 24.54 28.35
N LEU A 20 17.17 24.11 27.40
CA LEU A 20 16.76 24.94 26.28
C LEU A 20 15.64 25.88 26.74
N SER A 21 15.92 27.17 26.66
CA SER A 21 14.99 28.27 26.95
C SER A 21 13.76 28.19 26.04
N SER A 22 12.59 27.96 26.66
CA SER A 22 11.29 28.23 26.05
C SER A 22 11.10 29.74 25.96
N CYS A 23 11.27 30.31 24.76
CA CYS A 23 10.77 31.65 24.46
C CYS A 23 9.26 31.57 24.22
N GLY A 24 8.52 32.38 24.97
CA GLY A 24 7.07 32.32 25.11
C GLY A 24 6.27 32.43 23.82
N HIS A 25 5.24 31.60 23.75
CA HIS A 25 4.01 31.93 23.05
C HIS A 25 2.94 32.16 24.10
N VAL A 26 2.38 33.36 24.13
CA VAL A 26 1.15 33.64 24.89
C VAL A 26 0.06 32.78 24.24
N PRO A 27 -0.65 31.89 24.97
CA PRO A 27 -1.77 31.19 24.39
C PRO A 27 -2.86 32.23 24.12
N LEU A 28 -3.12 32.49 22.85
CA LEU A 28 -4.36 33.11 22.42
C LEU A 28 -5.48 32.17 22.86
N SER A 29 -6.37 32.68 23.69
CA SER A 29 -7.63 32.05 24.05
C SER A 29 -8.44 31.76 22.78
N GLY A 30 -8.57 30.48 22.42
CA GLY A 30 -9.38 30.02 21.29
C GLY A 30 -9.32 28.51 21.14
N GLU A 31 -10.35 27.84 21.66
CA GLU A 31 -10.69 26.41 21.63
C GLU A 31 -9.56 25.40 21.90
N ALA A 32 -9.71 24.65 23.01
CA ALA A 32 -8.91 23.46 23.29
C ALA A 32 -8.89 22.54 22.06
N GLY A 33 -7.69 22.25 21.54
CA GLY A 33 -7.52 21.24 20.50
C GLY A 33 -8.20 19.95 20.96
N LEU A 34 -9.19 19.50 20.20
CA LEU A 34 -9.93 18.27 20.50
C LEU A 34 -8.93 17.11 20.44
N SER A 35 -8.55 16.58 21.60
CA SER A 35 -7.89 15.29 21.73
C SER A 35 -8.87 14.18 21.33
N SER A 36 -8.43 13.17 20.59
CA SER A 36 -9.19 12.02 20.07
C SER A 36 -10.40 11.62 20.95
N LEU A 37 -11.61 11.75 20.40
CA LEU A 37 -12.87 11.47 21.11
C LEU A 37 -13.56 10.16 20.71
N ALA A 38 -13.03 9.43 19.73
CA ALA A 38 -13.50 8.09 19.42
C ALA A 38 -13.10 7.12 20.55
N ALA A 39 -13.92 7.05 21.59
CA ALA A 39 -13.81 6.02 22.61
C ALA A 39 -13.96 4.64 21.95
N ALA A 40 -13.28 3.61 22.47
CA ALA A 40 -13.38 2.25 21.96
C ALA A 40 -14.85 1.81 21.78
N GLY A 41 -15.24 1.49 20.55
CA GLY A 41 -16.60 1.07 20.19
C GLY A 41 -17.57 2.19 19.79
N GLU A 42 -17.10 3.42 19.62
CA GLU A 42 -17.81 4.51 18.94
C GLU A 42 -17.55 4.48 17.42
N PRO A 43 -18.52 4.89 16.58
CA PRO A 43 -18.30 5.00 15.14
C PRO A 43 -17.51 6.27 14.77
N VAL A 44 -16.84 6.20 13.64
CA VAL A 44 -16.08 7.30 13.02
C VAL A 44 -16.59 7.57 11.61
N ILE A 45 -16.43 8.80 11.13
CA ILE A 45 -16.68 9.25 9.76
C ILE A 45 -15.66 8.56 8.86
N ASN A 46 -16.11 7.75 7.90
CA ASN A 46 -15.24 6.91 7.09
C ASN A 46 -15.06 7.43 5.66
N GLU A 47 -16.12 7.95 5.04
CA GLU A 47 -16.07 8.41 3.65
C GLU A 47 -17.04 9.57 3.42
N LEU A 48 -16.62 10.58 2.67
CA LEU A 48 -17.43 11.71 2.24
C LEU A 48 -17.42 11.81 0.71
N TYR A 49 -18.58 11.67 0.08
CA TYR A 49 -18.76 11.97 -1.33
C TYR A 49 -19.68 13.19 -1.46
N TYR A 50 -19.07 14.36 -1.63
CA TYR A 50 -19.75 15.66 -1.48
C TYR A 50 -19.74 16.54 -2.72
N ASP A 51 -18.99 16.18 -3.76
CA ASP A 51 -18.87 16.95 -5.00
C ASP A 51 -19.15 16.00 -6.18
N ALA A 52 -20.43 15.76 -6.45
CA ALA A 52 -20.83 14.88 -7.55
C ALA A 52 -20.94 15.69 -8.85
N PRO A 53 -20.52 15.16 -10.02
CA PRO A 53 -20.55 15.93 -11.25
C PRO A 53 -21.96 16.43 -11.60
N GLY A 54 -22.10 17.74 -11.83
CA GLY A 54 -23.37 18.34 -12.24
C GLY A 54 -24.14 18.96 -11.07
N THR A 55 -25.40 18.55 -10.85
CA THR A 55 -26.30 19.15 -9.86
C THR A 55 -26.24 18.44 -8.49
N ASP A 56 -25.08 17.93 -8.10
CA ASP A 56 -24.83 17.17 -6.87
C ASP A 56 -25.94 16.16 -6.52
N ALA A 57 -26.07 15.12 -7.35
CA ALA A 57 -26.96 13.99 -7.10
C ALA A 57 -26.16 12.76 -6.62
N GLY A 58 -26.75 11.96 -5.73
CA GLY A 58 -26.09 10.75 -5.19
C GLY A 58 -24.93 11.01 -4.23
N THR A 59 -24.87 12.17 -3.56
CA THR A 59 -23.89 12.42 -2.49
C THR A 59 -24.15 11.52 -1.27
N PHE A 60 -23.11 11.26 -0.48
CA PHE A 60 -23.25 10.48 0.75
C PHE A 60 -22.17 10.76 1.81
N ILE A 61 -22.50 10.36 3.03
CA ILE A 61 -21.59 10.30 4.17
C ILE A 61 -21.63 8.87 4.71
N GLU A 62 -20.47 8.25 4.88
CA GLU A 62 -20.34 6.91 5.45
C GLU A 62 -19.72 6.97 6.85
N LEU A 63 -20.22 6.12 7.75
CA LEU A 63 -19.62 5.84 9.05
C LEU A 63 -19.07 4.41 9.11
N LYS A 64 -17.92 4.24 9.78
CA LYS A 64 -17.36 2.94 10.17
C LYS A 64 -17.57 2.74 11.66
N GLY A 65 -18.09 1.57 12.05
CA GLY A 65 -18.20 1.23 13.46
C GLY A 65 -18.53 -0.24 13.71
N PRO A 66 -18.75 -0.63 14.98
CA PRO A 66 -19.09 -2.00 15.35
C PRO A 66 -20.45 -2.41 14.77
N ALA A 67 -20.53 -3.64 14.24
CA ALA A 67 -21.80 -4.22 13.80
C ALA A 67 -22.84 -4.21 14.93
N GLY A 68 -24.07 -3.83 14.61
CA GLY A 68 -25.17 -3.70 15.58
C GLY A 68 -25.14 -2.45 16.45
N LYS A 69 -24.13 -1.58 16.33
CA LYS A 69 -24.09 -0.30 17.07
C LYS A 69 -25.32 0.54 16.70
N SER A 70 -26.13 0.88 17.69
CA SER A 70 -27.26 1.80 17.50
C SER A 70 -26.75 3.22 17.29
N LEU A 71 -27.30 3.88 16.26
CA LEU A 71 -27.06 5.29 15.96
C LEU A 71 -28.18 6.21 16.48
N SER A 72 -29.09 5.67 17.31
CA SER A 72 -30.06 6.49 18.02
C SER A 72 -29.35 7.53 18.90
N GLY A 73 -29.71 8.80 18.75
CA GLY A 73 -29.11 9.92 19.49
C GLY A 73 -27.82 10.47 18.87
N TYR A 74 -27.40 9.96 17.72
CA TYR A 74 -26.30 10.54 16.95
C TYR A 74 -26.81 11.55 15.92
N THR A 75 -26.01 12.56 15.65
CA THR A 75 -26.26 13.56 14.61
C THR A 75 -24.98 13.89 13.86
N LEU A 76 -25.10 14.20 12.57
CA LEU A 76 -24.06 14.84 11.79
C LEU A 76 -24.34 16.35 11.73
N ALA A 77 -23.35 17.18 12.01
CA ALA A 77 -23.44 18.64 11.86
C ALA A 77 -22.42 19.13 10.83
N ALA A 78 -22.89 19.81 9.78
CA ALA A 78 -22.05 20.34 8.72
C ALA A 78 -21.83 21.84 8.88
N PHE A 79 -20.60 22.27 8.64
CA PHE A 79 -20.13 23.64 8.80
C PHE A 79 -19.45 24.13 7.53
N ASP A 80 -19.73 25.37 7.15
CA ASP A 80 -19.18 25.99 5.94
C ASP A 80 -17.70 26.37 6.13
N THR A 81 -17.11 26.98 5.10
CA THR A 81 -15.73 27.47 5.13
C THR A 81 -15.43 28.36 6.34
N ALA A 82 -16.40 29.18 6.77
CA ALA A 82 -16.27 30.12 7.88
C ALA A 82 -16.61 29.50 9.26
N GLY A 83 -16.92 28.20 9.31
CA GLY A 83 -17.28 27.50 10.55
C GLY A 83 -18.72 27.71 11.01
N THR A 84 -19.59 28.25 10.15
CA THR A 84 -21.03 28.41 10.41
C THR A 84 -21.75 27.10 10.14
N GLN A 85 -22.52 26.62 11.11
CA GLN A 85 -23.32 25.41 10.92
C GLN A 85 -24.47 25.69 9.96
N TYR A 86 -24.61 24.88 8.90
CA TYR A 86 -25.66 25.07 7.90
C TYR A 86 -26.55 23.83 7.72
N ARG A 87 -26.13 22.64 8.21
CA ARG A 87 -26.97 21.44 8.21
C ARG A 87 -26.82 20.62 9.48
N THR A 88 -27.88 19.89 9.80
CA THR A 88 -27.90 18.83 10.81
C THR A 88 -28.67 17.65 10.27
N VAL A 89 -28.07 16.46 10.32
CA VAL A 89 -28.69 15.19 9.92
C VAL A 89 -28.80 14.30 11.17
N THR A 90 -30.02 13.97 11.57
CA THR A 90 -30.27 13.01 12.65
C THR A 90 -30.09 11.59 12.14
N LEU A 91 -29.29 10.79 12.84
CA LEU A 91 -29.07 9.39 12.51
C LEU A 91 -30.09 8.51 13.23
N SER A 92 -30.34 7.35 12.65
CA SER A 92 -31.21 6.32 13.21
C SER A 92 -30.79 4.94 12.70
N GLY A 93 -31.36 3.88 13.27
CA GLY A 93 -31.00 2.51 12.92
C GLY A 93 -29.69 2.04 13.56
N THR A 94 -29.12 0.98 12.99
CA THR A 94 -27.92 0.31 13.51
C THR A 94 -26.90 0.10 12.40
N ILE A 95 -25.61 0.13 12.74
CA ILE A 95 -24.53 -0.22 11.82
C ILE A 95 -24.71 -1.68 11.36
N PRO A 96 -24.80 -1.96 10.05
CA PRO A 96 -24.91 -3.32 9.50
C PRO A 96 -23.74 -4.25 9.88
N ALA A 97 -23.89 -5.53 9.56
CA ALA A 97 -22.84 -6.54 9.76
C ALA A 97 -21.54 -6.23 9.00
N SER A 98 -21.62 -5.46 7.90
CA SER A 98 -20.45 -4.98 7.16
C SER A 98 -19.60 -4.00 7.96
N GLY A 99 -20.16 -3.37 8.99
CA GLY A 99 -19.49 -2.31 9.76
C GLY A 99 -19.56 -0.92 9.12
N PHE A 100 -20.21 -0.77 7.96
CA PHE A 100 -20.37 0.48 7.22
C PHE A 100 -21.82 0.96 7.24
N PHE A 101 -22.05 2.22 7.63
CA PHE A 101 -23.37 2.84 7.64
C PHE A 101 -23.38 4.04 6.69
N VAL A 102 -24.09 3.91 5.57
CA VAL A 102 -24.12 4.91 4.50
C VAL A 102 -25.38 5.77 4.62
N VAL A 103 -25.19 7.07 4.84
CA VAL A 103 -26.24 8.10 4.77
C VAL A 103 -26.20 8.72 3.38
N ALA A 104 -27.17 8.33 2.55
CA ALA A 104 -27.26 8.74 1.15
C ALA A 104 -28.21 9.91 0.96
N GLN A 105 -27.91 10.79 0.02
CA GLN A 105 -28.79 11.89 -0.37
C GLN A 105 -30.13 11.37 -0.92
N ASP A 106 -30.07 10.33 -1.73
CA ASP A 106 -31.20 9.77 -2.45
C ASP A 106 -31.08 8.24 -2.64
N THR A 107 -32.01 7.65 -3.38
CA THR A 107 -32.09 6.21 -3.60
C THR A 107 -31.15 5.66 -4.68
N THR A 108 -30.36 6.50 -5.34
CA THR A 108 -29.40 6.08 -6.37
C THR A 108 -28.09 5.57 -5.79
N VAL A 109 -27.74 5.98 -4.56
CA VAL A 109 -26.55 5.51 -3.86
C VAL A 109 -26.70 4.03 -3.48
N ALA A 110 -25.72 3.22 -3.89
CA ALA A 110 -25.64 1.80 -3.56
C ALA A 110 -25.40 1.57 -2.06
N ASN A 111 -25.82 0.42 -1.54
CA ASN A 111 -25.60 0.01 -0.14
C ASN A 111 -26.02 1.02 0.94
N ARG A 112 -26.89 1.98 0.59
CA ARG A 112 -27.41 2.98 1.52
C ARG A 112 -28.14 2.35 2.70
N THR A 113 -27.88 2.87 3.89
CA THR A 113 -28.58 2.45 5.12
C THR A 113 -29.68 3.44 5.49
N LEU A 114 -29.45 4.73 5.24
CA LEU A 114 -30.38 5.82 5.51
C LEU A 114 -30.43 6.76 4.30
N VAL A 115 -31.62 7.23 3.93
CA VAL A 115 -31.79 8.28 2.93
C VAL A 115 -32.12 9.59 3.63
N ASN A 116 -31.29 10.61 3.42
CA ASN A 116 -31.48 11.96 3.94
C ASN A 116 -30.82 12.98 3.00
N ASN A 117 -31.62 13.85 2.38
CA ASN A 117 -31.13 14.87 1.43
C ASN A 117 -30.25 15.96 2.07
N GLY A 118 -30.03 15.92 3.39
CA GLY A 118 -29.14 16.82 4.12
C GLY A 118 -27.66 16.46 4.08
N VAL A 119 -27.25 15.42 3.34
CA VAL A 119 -25.83 14.99 3.23
C VAL A 119 -25.07 15.61 2.05
N ASP A 120 -25.72 16.50 1.31
CA ASP A 120 -25.11 17.35 0.30
C ASP A 120 -24.30 18.48 0.98
N LEU A 121 -22.97 18.33 1.00
CA LEU A 121 -22.04 19.22 1.70
C LEU A 121 -21.42 20.24 0.72
N ASN A 122 -20.78 21.29 1.26
CA ASN A 122 -20.12 22.31 0.46
C ASN A 122 -18.92 21.76 -0.35
N ASN A 123 -18.98 21.88 -1.68
CA ASN A 123 -17.98 21.34 -2.62
C ASN A 123 -16.58 21.97 -2.47
N GLY A 124 -16.48 23.20 -1.95
CA GLY A 124 -15.19 23.90 -1.87
C GLY A 124 -14.39 23.56 -0.62
N SER A 125 -14.96 23.82 0.55
CA SER A 125 -14.35 23.51 1.84
C SER A 125 -15.39 23.55 2.94
N GLY A 126 -15.14 22.79 4.00
CA GLY A 126 -16.05 22.73 5.13
C GLY A 126 -15.57 21.81 6.22
N SER A 127 -16.45 21.53 7.16
CA SER A 127 -16.23 20.54 8.20
C SER A 127 -17.50 19.78 8.51
N LEU A 128 -17.34 18.55 8.99
CA LEU A 128 -18.41 17.67 9.44
C LEU A 128 -18.05 17.15 10.83
N ARG A 129 -19.01 17.20 11.75
CA ARG A 129 -18.88 16.59 13.08
C ARG A 129 -19.91 15.49 13.25
N LEU A 130 -19.48 14.35 13.75
CA LEU A 130 -20.35 13.32 14.31
C LEU A 130 -20.51 13.60 15.80
N LEU A 131 -21.76 13.74 16.25
CA LEU A 131 -22.07 14.02 17.64
C LEU A 131 -22.99 12.95 18.23
N LYS A 132 -22.87 12.72 19.53
CA LYS A 132 -23.80 11.92 20.34
C LYS A 132 -24.23 12.74 21.54
N SER A 133 -25.51 13.09 21.62
CA SER A 133 -26.03 13.94 22.70
C SER A 133 -25.17 15.18 22.97
N SER A 134 -24.78 15.89 21.91
CA SER A 134 -23.89 17.08 21.86
C SER A 134 -22.38 16.86 22.11
N ALA A 135 -21.96 15.68 22.55
CA ALA A 135 -20.53 15.34 22.58
C ALA A 135 -20.03 15.07 21.15
N VAL A 136 -18.92 15.69 20.76
CA VAL A 136 -18.24 15.37 19.50
C VAL A 136 -17.59 14.00 19.65
N ILE A 137 -17.85 13.11 18.70
CA ILE A 137 -17.30 11.75 18.66
C ILE A 137 -16.15 11.66 17.66
N ASP A 138 -16.35 12.25 16.48
CA ASP A 138 -15.36 12.34 15.41
C ASP A 138 -15.62 13.63 14.61
N ALA A 139 -14.58 14.19 14.00
CA ALA A 139 -14.70 15.36 13.15
C ALA A 139 -13.72 15.34 11.97
N VAL A 140 -14.22 15.76 10.80
CA VAL A 140 -13.40 15.94 9.60
C VAL A 140 -13.55 17.36 9.06
N ALA A 141 -12.43 18.00 8.76
CA ALA A 141 -12.36 19.21 7.95
C ALA A 141 -11.66 18.90 6.63
N TYR A 142 -12.07 19.56 5.55
CA TYR A 142 -11.47 19.42 4.23
C TYR A 142 -11.34 20.76 3.52
N GLY A 143 -10.32 20.87 2.69
CA GLY A 143 -9.98 22.08 1.97
C GLY A 143 -9.49 23.20 2.89
N SER A 144 -9.68 24.45 2.44
CA SER A 144 -9.13 25.64 3.09
C SER A 144 -10.15 26.35 4.00
N SER A 145 -10.67 25.65 5.01
CA SER A 145 -11.55 26.26 6.02
C SER A 145 -10.82 27.34 6.82
N THR A 146 -11.46 28.50 7.03
CA THR A 146 -10.92 29.62 7.81
C THR A 146 -11.23 29.50 9.30
N SER A 147 -12.21 28.66 9.67
CA SER A 147 -12.53 28.31 11.05
C SER A 147 -12.84 26.81 11.12
N SER A 148 -11.77 26.00 10.95
CA SER A 148 -11.87 24.54 10.89
C SER A 148 -12.50 23.96 12.15
N ARG A 149 -13.43 23.03 11.96
CA ARG A 149 -14.07 22.28 13.05
C ARG A 149 -13.74 20.79 13.05
N GLY A 150 -12.76 20.38 12.23
CA GLY A 150 -12.22 19.03 12.14
C GLY A 150 -11.08 18.76 13.12
N GLU A 151 -10.39 17.65 12.91
CA GLU A 151 -9.28 17.17 13.74
C GLU A 151 -7.94 17.52 13.09
N GLY A 152 -7.09 18.21 13.85
CA GLY A 152 -5.76 18.59 13.39
C GLY A 152 -5.79 19.39 12.09
N THR A 153 -4.93 19.00 11.15
CA THR A 153 -4.84 19.65 9.84
C THR A 153 -5.93 19.11 8.90
N PRO A 154 -6.64 19.99 8.14
CA PRO A 154 -7.69 19.56 7.22
C PRO A 154 -7.20 18.58 6.14
N ALA A 155 -8.09 17.70 5.74
CA ALA A 155 -7.93 16.83 4.58
C ALA A 155 -7.87 17.63 3.26
N PRO A 156 -7.33 17.06 2.17
CA PRO A 156 -7.34 17.72 0.86
C PRO A 156 -8.78 17.96 0.35
N THR A 157 -8.94 18.91 -0.59
CA THR A 157 -10.18 19.01 -1.38
C THR A 157 -10.28 17.82 -2.34
N THR A 158 -11.49 17.39 -2.67
CA THR A 158 -11.73 16.54 -3.83
C THR A 158 -11.98 17.40 -5.06
N GLY A 159 -11.88 16.81 -6.25
CA GLY A 159 -12.58 17.34 -7.42
C GLY A 159 -13.86 16.55 -7.66
N ALA A 160 -14.72 17.08 -8.53
CA ALA A 160 -15.98 16.45 -8.86
C ALA A 160 -15.81 14.97 -9.25
N GLY A 161 -16.63 14.10 -8.67
CA GLY A 161 -16.60 12.66 -8.96
C GLY A 161 -15.68 11.83 -8.07
N SER A 162 -15.02 12.43 -7.07
CA SER A 162 -14.19 11.71 -6.09
C SER A 162 -14.71 11.83 -4.67
N ALA A 163 -14.40 10.85 -3.83
CA ALA A 163 -14.70 10.85 -2.41
C ALA A 163 -13.45 11.15 -1.58
N LEU A 164 -13.66 11.65 -0.37
CA LEU A 164 -12.65 11.76 0.65
C LEU A 164 -12.85 10.60 1.64
N ALA A 165 -11.89 9.67 1.67
CA ALA A 165 -12.02 8.38 2.34
C ALA A 165 -10.91 8.17 3.38
N ARG A 166 -11.23 7.66 4.57
CA ARG A 166 -10.24 7.22 5.57
C ARG A 166 -9.53 5.97 5.06
N VAL A 167 -8.19 5.99 5.01
CA VAL A 167 -7.38 4.86 4.51
C VAL A 167 -6.24 4.57 5.50
N PRO A 168 -6.26 3.43 6.23
CA PRO A 168 -7.28 2.37 6.20
C PRO A 168 -8.61 2.78 6.86
N ASP A 169 -9.68 2.01 6.61
CA ASP A 169 -11.02 2.26 7.18
C ASP A 169 -10.99 2.40 8.69
N GLY A 170 -11.70 3.40 9.19
CA GLY A 170 -11.82 3.66 10.62
C GLY A 170 -10.53 4.13 11.31
N SER A 171 -9.45 4.39 10.57
CA SER A 171 -8.21 4.94 11.14
C SER A 171 -8.42 6.40 11.56
N ASP A 172 -8.22 6.68 12.85
CA ASP A 172 -8.31 8.02 13.42
C ASP A 172 -7.05 8.34 14.21
N THR A 173 -6.17 9.15 13.61
CA THR A 173 -4.93 9.63 14.25
C THR A 173 -5.13 11.01 14.89
N GLY A 174 -6.34 11.56 14.84
CA GLY A 174 -6.63 12.94 15.23
C GLY A 174 -6.09 13.98 14.23
N ALA A 175 -5.77 13.58 13.00
CA ALA A 175 -5.27 14.47 11.95
C ALA A 175 -5.89 14.12 10.59
N ASN A 176 -6.87 14.92 10.15
CA ASN A 176 -7.65 14.58 8.95
C ASN A 176 -6.80 14.47 7.67
N SER A 177 -5.72 15.25 7.53
CA SER A 177 -4.79 15.17 6.38
C SER A 177 -4.01 13.84 6.32
N VAL A 178 -3.79 13.20 7.47
CA VAL A 178 -3.13 11.90 7.59
C VAL A 178 -4.13 10.81 7.25
N ASP A 179 -5.32 10.88 7.86
CA ASP A 179 -6.32 9.82 7.84
C ASP A 179 -7.07 9.73 6.51
N PHE A 180 -7.39 10.87 5.89
CA PHE A 180 -8.20 10.90 4.69
C PHE A 180 -7.38 11.08 3.40
N LYS A 181 -7.79 10.37 2.35
CA LYS A 181 -7.23 10.44 0.99
C LYS A 181 -8.36 10.59 -0.02
N VAL A 182 -8.07 11.24 -1.15
CA VAL A 182 -9.00 11.29 -2.29
C VAL A 182 -9.05 9.90 -2.94
N GLN A 183 -10.24 9.32 -3.09
CA GLN A 183 -10.50 7.98 -3.63
C GLN A 183 -11.72 7.98 -4.57
N VAL A 184 -11.94 6.87 -5.29
CA VAL A 184 -13.24 6.56 -5.88
C VAL A 184 -14.23 6.26 -4.75
N SER A 185 -15.48 6.68 -4.91
CA SER A 185 -16.51 6.44 -3.91
C SER A 185 -16.81 4.94 -3.70
N THR A 186 -16.81 4.45 -2.47
CA THR A 186 -17.03 3.03 -2.13
C THR A 186 -18.17 2.82 -1.12
N PRO A 187 -19.40 3.33 -1.36
CA PRO A 187 -20.47 3.29 -0.37
C PRO A 187 -20.78 1.84 0.06
N GLY A 188 -20.64 1.58 1.35
CA GLY A 188 -20.91 0.31 2.00
C GLY A 188 -19.79 -0.72 1.86
N ALA A 189 -18.62 -0.33 1.35
CA ALA A 189 -17.47 -1.18 1.10
C ALA A 189 -16.19 -0.55 1.67
N ALA A 190 -15.09 -1.31 1.69
CA ALA A 190 -13.83 -0.86 2.27
C ALA A 190 -13.11 0.19 1.40
N ASN A 191 -12.53 1.20 2.07
CA ASN A 191 -11.71 2.23 1.43
C ASN A 191 -10.29 1.73 1.09
N GLY A 192 -9.59 2.49 0.23
CA GLY A 192 -8.18 2.23 -0.14
C GLY A 192 -8.00 1.37 -1.39
N GLY A 193 -9.10 1.16 -2.12
CA GLY A 193 -9.22 0.33 -3.32
C GLY A 193 -8.83 0.95 -4.68
N GLY A 194 -8.22 2.15 -4.70
CA GLY A 194 -7.47 2.67 -5.85
C GLY A 194 -8.05 3.91 -6.53
N THR A 195 -7.14 4.74 -7.07
CA THR A 195 -7.44 5.76 -8.10
C THR A 195 -8.11 5.10 -9.31
N GLY A 196 -8.86 5.84 -10.13
CA GLY A 196 -9.84 5.31 -11.11
C GLY A 196 -9.47 4.07 -11.96
N GLY A 197 -10.51 3.31 -12.33
CA GLY A 197 -10.49 2.29 -13.39
C GLY A 197 -10.51 0.83 -12.91
N GLY A 198 -11.71 0.30 -12.65
CA GLY A 198 -12.14 -1.11 -12.77
C GLY A 198 -11.17 -2.26 -12.45
N ALA A 199 -11.31 -2.87 -11.28
CA ALA A 199 -10.88 -4.26 -11.08
C ALA A 199 -11.80 -5.03 -10.12
N THR A 200 -13.07 -5.23 -10.47
CA THR A 200 -13.87 -6.27 -9.79
C THR A 200 -13.59 -7.63 -10.44
N GLY A 201 -12.75 -8.45 -9.78
CA GLY A 201 -12.61 -9.88 -10.11
C GLY A 201 -11.42 -10.28 -10.99
N LYS A 202 -10.49 -9.36 -11.32
CA LYS A 202 -9.22 -9.75 -11.96
C LYS A 202 -8.38 -10.56 -10.97
N LYS A 203 -7.82 -11.68 -11.45
CA LYS A 203 -7.04 -12.60 -10.62
C LYS A 203 -5.56 -12.26 -10.67
N VAL A 204 -4.95 -12.11 -9.50
CA VAL A 204 -3.51 -11.91 -9.31
C VAL A 204 -2.95 -13.16 -8.65
N LEU A 205 -2.01 -13.82 -9.33
CA LEU A 205 -1.33 -15.00 -8.83
C LEU A 205 0.04 -14.63 -8.28
N PHE A 206 0.34 -15.02 -7.05
CA PHE A 206 1.70 -14.98 -6.50
C PHE A 206 2.31 -16.38 -6.62
N ASP A 207 3.44 -16.50 -7.30
CA ASP A 207 4.13 -17.78 -7.46
C ASP A 207 4.55 -18.36 -6.11
N LEU A 208 4.35 -19.67 -5.98
CA LEU A 208 4.84 -20.51 -4.89
C LEU A 208 5.35 -21.85 -5.45
N THR A 209 5.65 -21.91 -6.75
CA THR A 209 6.10 -23.14 -7.42
C THR A 209 7.62 -23.29 -7.41
N LYS A 210 8.36 -22.21 -7.11
CA LYS A 210 9.83 -22.17 -7.13
C LYS A 210 10.45 -22.00 -5.76
N ALA A 211 9.71 -22.33 -4.71
CA ALA A 211 10.14 -22.29 -3.31
C ALA A 211 10.44 -20.86 -2.83
N GLU A 212 9.56 -19.93 -3.16
CA GLU A 212 9.52 -18.53 -2.69
C GLU A 212 9.40 -18.40 -1.15
N ASP A 213 9.21 -19.53 -0.48
CA ASP A 213 9.11 -19.73 0.96
C ASP A 213 10.31 -20.45 1.59
N ALA A 214 11.43 -20.56 0.87
CA ALA A 214 12.62 -21.20 1.38
C ALA A 214 13.45 -20.30 2.31
N GLY A 215 13.93 -20.88 3.42
CA GLY A 215 14.86 -20.22 4.32
C GLY A 215 14.27 -18.96 4.94
N ASN A 216 14.92 -17.82 4.76
CA ASN A 216 14.38 -16.52 5.17
C ASN A 216 13.61 -15.80 4.04
N ALA A 217 13.48 -16.41 2.86
CA ALA A 217 12.43 -16.02 1.92
C ALA A 217 11.12 -16.66 2.43
N ASP A 218 10.09 -15.82 2.54
CA ASP A 218 8.72 -16.23 2.82
C ASP A 218 7.78 -15.24 2.15
N TRP A 219 8.02 -14.99 0.86
CA TRP A 219 7.31 -13.99 0.07
C TRP A 219 5.90 -14.43 -0.33
N ARG A 220 5.24 -15.11 0.60
CA ARG A 220 3.90 -15.65 0.48
C ARG A 220 2.88 -14.59 0.86
N ILE A 221 1.69 -14.71 0.28
CA ILE A 221 0.54 -13.83 0.56
C ILE A 221 -0.10 -14.06 1.94
N ASP A 222 0.31 -15.13 2.62
CA ASP A 222 0.01 -15.51 4.01
C ASP A 222 1.30 -15.50 4.88
N GLY A 223 2.39 -14.94 4.36
CA GLY A 223 3.67 -14.70 5.03
C GLY A 223 4.10 -13.26 4.79
N ALA A 224 5.38 -13.03 4.49
CA ALA A 224 5.97 -11.68 4.45
C ALA A 224 5.32 -10.71 3.46
N TYR A 225 4.49 -11.17 2.52
CA TYR A 225 3.72 -10.35 1.58
C TYR A 225 2.23 -10.25 1.95
N SER A 226 1.83 -10.54 3.19
CA SER A 226 0.42 -10.56 3.60
C SER A 226 -0.25 -9.19 3.48
N ASP A 227 0.42 -8.11 3.90
CA ASP A 227 -0.06 -6.74 3.76
C ASP A 227 -0.11 -6.30 2.31
N TYR A 228 0.84 -6.75 1.48
CA TYR A 228 0.80 -6.49 0.04
C TYR A 228 -0.42 -7.18 -0.60
N ALA A 229 -0.64 -8.45 -0.28
CA ALA A 229 -1.80 -9.19 -0.75
C ALA A 229 -3.12 -8.58 -0.27
N ASN A 230 -3.19 -8.14 1.00
CA ASN A 230 -4.36 -7.47 1.56
C ASN A 230 -4.61 -6.12 0.88
N ALA A 231 -3.56 -5.36 0.57
CA ALA A 231 -3.68 -4.12 -0.17
C ALA A 231 -4.22 -4.36 -1.59
N LEU A 232 -3.76 -5.39 -2.29
CA LEU A 232 -4.31 -5.78 -3.60
C LEU A 232 -5.75 -6.29 -3.51
N ARG A 233 -6.12 -7.05 -2.47
CA ARG A 233 -7.52 -7.44 -2.21
C ARG A 233 -8.39 -6.22 -1.95
N GLY A 234 -7.87 -5.23 -1.20
CA GLY A 234 -8.51 -3.93 -1.00
C GLY A 234 -8.76 -3.18 -2.31
N LEU A 235 -7.87 -3.34 -3.31
CA LEU A 235 -8.05 -2.84 -4.69
C LEU A 235 -9.05 -3.66 -5.54
N GLY A 236 -9.69 -4.70 -5.00
CA GLY A 236 -10.69 -5.52 -5.69
C GLY A 236 -10.15 -6.76 -6.43
N TYR A 237 -8.84 -7.01 -6.37
CA TYR A 237 -8.24 -8.18 -7.00
C TYR A 237 -8.54 -9.48 -6.23
N ALA A 238 -8.77 -10.56 -6.98
CA ALA A 238 -8.75 -11.91 -6.44
C ALA A 238 -7.29 -12.39 -6.33
N VAL A 239 -6.70 -12.27 -5.14
CA VAL A 239 -5.30 -12.63 -4.88
C VAL A 239 -5.19 -14.07 -4.38
N SER A 240 -4.37 -14.89 -5.02
CA SER A 240 -4.15 -16.29 -4.64
C SER A 240 -2.71 -16.73 -4.90
N SER A 241 -2.23 -17.71 -4.14
CA SER A 241 -0.96 -18.36 -4.44
C SER A 241 -1.14 -19.32 -5.63
N LEU A 242 -0.17 -19.32 -6.53
CA LEU A 242 0.01 -20.35 -7.53
C LEU A 242 0.88 -21.45 -6.91
N THR A 243 0.24 -22.53 -6.47
CA THR A 243 0.90 -23.67 -5.85
C THR A 243 1.10 -24.82 -6.83
N GLY A 244 2.01 -25.74 -6.53
CA GLY A 244 2.30 -26.92 -7.33
C GLY A 244 3.78 -27.00 -7.64
N THR A 245 4.15 -27.80 -8.64
CA THR A 245 5.56 -28.00 -9.02
C THR A 245 5.97 -27.22 -10.26
N SER A 246 5.02 -26.60 -10.98
CA SER A 246 5.32 -25.84 -12.19
C SER A 246 4.26 -24.82 -12.58
N ILE A 247 4.69 -23.79 -13.30
CA ILE A 247 3.81 -22.81 -13.95
C ILE A 247 3.37 -23.33 -15.33
N THR A 248 2.06 -23.49 -15.54
CA THR A 248 1.51 -24.00 -16.80
C THR A 248 0.49 -23.02 -17.38
N SER A 249 0.20 -23.13 -18.67
CA SER A 249 -0.88 -22.35 -19.29
C SER A 249 -2.22 -22.56 -18.59
N THR A 250 -2.49 -23.78 -18.11
CA THR A 250 -3.69 -24.10 -17.33
C THR A 250 -3.72 -23.38 -15.99
N SER A 251 -2.58 -23.33 -15.27
CA SER A 251 -2.54 -22.68 -13.96
C SER A 251 -2.60 -21.15 -14.04
N LEU A 252 -2.14 -20.57 -15.16
CA LEU A 252 -2.26 -19.15 -15.48
C LEU A 252 -3.62 -18.75 -16.06
N SER A 253 -4.48 -19.72 -16.39
CA SER A 253 -5.79 -19.45 -16.99
C SER A 253 -6.65 -18.56 -16.09
N GLY A 254 -7.22 -17.50 -16.69
CA GLY A 254 -8.04 -16.50 -16.00
C GLY A 254 -7.25 -15.52 -15.12
N ALA A 255 -5.93 -15.66 -14.97
CA ALA A 255 -5.11 -14.66 -14.31
C ALA A 255 -4.97 -13.41 -15.19
N SER A 256 -4.92 -12.24 -14.55
CA SER A 256 -4.53 -10.97 -15.19
C SER A 256 -3.08 -10.64 -14.91
N VAL A 257 -2.59 -10.97 -13.71
CA VAL A 257 -1.20 -10.72 -13.30
C VAL A 257 -0.62 -11.96 -12.63
N LEU A 258 0.63 -12.27 -12.94
CA LEU A 258 1.50 -13.20 -12.23
C LEU A 258 2.61 -12.40 -11.55
N VAL A 259 2.81 -12.59 -10.25
CA VAL A 259 3.91 -12.03 -9.46
C VAL A 259 4.84 -13.18 -9.11
N ILE A 260 6.13 -13.04 -9.40
CA ILE A 260 7.17 -14.05 -9.13
C ILE A 260 8.19 -13.43 -8.16
N PRO A 261 8.06 -13.66 -6.84
CA PRO A 261 8.94 -13.05 -5.85
C PRO A 261 10.11 -13.95 -5.42
N GLU A 262 11.32 -13.56 -5.81
CA GLU A 262 12.59 -14.22 -5.46
C GLU A 262 12.55 -15.75 -5.66
N PRO A 263 12.32 -16.23 -6.90
CA PRO A 263 12.22 -17.66 -7.16
C PRO A 263 13.56 -18.35 -6.87
N GLN A 264 13.50 -19.52 -6.23
CA GLN A 264 14.68 -20.24 -5.72
C GLN A 264 15.05 -21.45 -6.58
N ASN A 265 14.32 -21.71 -7.65
CA ASN A 265 14.54 -22.82 -8.55
C ASN A 265 14.32 -22.40 -10.00
N PRO A 266 15.10 -22.94 -10.96
CA PRO A 266 14.97 -22.56 -12.36
C PRO A 266 13.63 -22.96 -12.98
N PHE A 267 13.27 -22.25 -14.04
CA PHE A 267 12.12 -22.58 -14.88
C PHE A 267 12.51 -23.55 -15.99
N SER A 268 11.68 -24.54 -16.23
CA SER A 268 11.79 -25.40 -17.41
C SER A 268 11.39 -24.65 -18.68
N ASP A 269 11.79 -25.19 -19.84
CA ASP A 269 11.38 -24.66 -21.15
C ASP A 269 9.86 -24.53 -21.31
N ALA A 270 9.09 -25.47 -20.74
CA ALA A 270 7.63 -25.46 -20.79
C ALA A 270 7.03 -24.32 -19.96
N GLU A 271 7.61 -24.04 -18.79
CA GLU A 271 7.17 -22.94 -17.92
C GLU A 271 7.53 -21.60 -18.56
N ARG A 272 8.76 -21.46 -19.06
CA ARG A 272 9.18 -20.28 -19.82
C ARG A 272 8.24 -19.99 -20.98
N ALA A 273 7.89 -21.02 -21.77
CA ALA A 273 6.94 -20.88 -22.87
C ALA A 273 5.53 -20.49 -22.38
N ALA A 274 5.06 -21.03 -21.25
CA ALA A 274 3.75 -20.69 -20.68
C ALA A 274 3.70 -19.23 -20.20
N ILE A 275 4.73 -18.77 -19.47
CA ILE A 275 4.81 -17.39 -18.98
C ILE A 275 4.97 -16.41 -20.14
N GLN A 276 5.81 -16.73 -21.13
CA GLN A 276 5.96 -15.92 -22.34
C GLN A 276 4.63 -15.79 -23.10
N SER A 277 3.92 -16.91 -23.30
CA SER A 277 2.62 -16.92 -23.96
C SER A 277 1.57 -16.14 -23.18
N PHE A 278 1.58 -16.23 -21.85
CA PHE A 278 0.68 -15.47 -20.98
C PHE A 278 0.85 -13.97 -21.16
N VAL A 279 2.10 -13.47 -21.16
CA VAL A 279 2.38 -12.05 -21.41
C VAL A 279 2.00 -11.66 -22.84
N GLN A 280 2.42 -12.43 -23.86
CA GLN A 280 2.11 -12.11 -25.26
C GLN A 280 0.59 -11.98 -25.51
N ASN A 281 -0.22 -12.79 -24.81
CA ASN A 281 -1.68 -12.79 -24.87
C ASN A 281 -2.37 -11.76 -23.95
N GLY A 282 -1.61 -10.83 -23.37
CA GLY A 282 -2.16 -9.68 -22.65
C GLY A 282 -2.08 -9.73 -21.14
N GLY A 283 -1.50 -10.79 -20.56
CA GLY A 283 -1.20 -10.90 -19.15
C GLY A 283 -0.08 -9.97 -18.70
N GLY A 284 -0.03 -9.72 -17.40
CA GLY A 284 1.02 -8.95 -16.73
C GLY A 284 1.95 -9.83 -15.91
N VAL A 285 3.27 -9.67 -16.00
CA VAL A 285 4.22 -10.36 -15.10
C VAL A 285 5.02 -9.34 -14.28
N PHE A 286 5.01 -9.52 -12.95
CA PHE A 286 5.88 -8.79 -12.03
C PHE A 286 7.00 -9.72 -11.56
N MET A 287 8.23 -9.47 -12.04
CA MET A 287 9.43 -10.17 -11.59
C MET A 287 10.03 -9.38 -10.43
N ILE A 288 10.14 -9.99 -9.27
CA ILE A 288 10.80 -9.38 -8.11
C ILE A 288 12.02 -10.25 -7.81
N THR A 289 13.21 -9.71 -8.02
CA THR A 289 14.49 -10.40 -7.79
C THR A 289 15.12 -9.95 -6.48
N ASP A 290 16.23 -10.57 -6.11
CA ASP A 290 17.07 -10.16 -4.99
C ASP A 290 18.56 -10.15 -5.41
N HIS A 291 19.48 -9.97 -4.46
CA HIS A 291 20.94 -10.00 -4.65
C HIS A 291 21.49 -11.37 -5.08
N ARG A 292 22.76 -11.41 -5.46
CA ARG A 292 23.52 -12.68 -5.48
C ARG A 292 23.66 -13.17 -4.05
N VAL A 293 23.77 -14.48 -3.86
CA VAL A 293 23.66 -15.14 -2.55
C VAL A 293 22.22 -15.08 -1.99
N SER A 294 21.23 -15.03 -2.87
CA SER A 294 19.80 -15.19 -2.56
C SER A 294 19.33 -16.65 -2.66
N ASP A 295 20.22 -17.63 -2.85
CA ASP A 295 19.91 -19.06 -2.74
C ASP A 295 19.58 -19.45 -1.29
N ARG A 296 18.28 -19.47 -0.97
CA ARG A 296 17.73 -19.81 0.35
C ARG A 296 17.48 -21.29 0.55
N ASN A 297 17.48 -22.10 -0.51
CA ASN A 297 17.21 -23.54 -0.44
C ASN A 297 18.44 -24.41 -0.75
N ASN A 298 19.59 -23.80 -0.97
CA ASN A 298 20.84 -24.47 -1.34
C ASN A 298 20.75 -25.26 -2.65
N SER A 299 19.93 -24.83 -3.60
CA SER A 299 19.85 -25.41 -4.96
C SER A 299 21.03 -25.01 -5.84
N GLY A 300 21.78 -24.00 -5.41
CA GLY A 300 22.86 -23.36 -6.13
C GLY A 300 22.43 -22.21 -7.04
N TRP A 301 21.12 -21.94 -7.18
CA TRP A 301 20.62 -20.86 -8.02
C TRP A 301 20.26 -19.63 -7.19
N ASP A 302 20.81 -18.47 -7.57
CA ASP A 302 20.35 -17.19 -7.06
C ASP A 302 19.18 -16.64 -7.90
N SER A 303 18.30 -15.83 -7.29
CA SER A 303 17.13 -15.29 -8.01
C SER A 303 17.45 -14.49 -9.29
N PRO A 304 18.57 -13.73 -9.41
CA PRO A 304 18.98 -13.15 -10.69
C PRO A 304 19.25 -14.19 -11.79
N GLU A 305 19.83 -15.33 -11.43
CA GLU A 305 20.13 -16.44 -12.35
C GLU A 305 18.86 -17.18 -12.72
N VAL A 306 17.92 -17.33 -11.78
CA VAL A 306 16.62 -17.91 -12.08
C VAL A 306 15.86 -17.06 -13.11
N PHE A 307 15.98 -15.73 -13.09
CA PHE A 307 15.38 -14.86 -14.10
C PHE A 307 16.14 -14.82 -15.43
N ASN A 308 17.45 -14.59 -15.41
CA ASN A 308 18.24 -14.40 -16.64
C ASN A 308 18.68 -15.72 -17.30
N GLY A 309 18.78 -16.79 -16.53
CA GLY A 309 19.50 -18.00 -16.91
C GLY A 309 20.84 -18.14 -16.19
N TRP A 310 21.35 -19.36 -16.22
CA TRP A 310 22.61 -19.75 -15.59
C TRP A 310 23.80 -19.07 -16.26
N ASP A 311 24.61 -18.40 -15.47
CA ASP A 311 25.78 -17.63 -15.93
C ASP A 311 27.10 -18.44 -15.92
N GLY A 312 27.03 -19.72 -15.49
CA GLY A 312 28.19 -20.57 -15.32
C GLY A 312 28.79 -20.59 -13.91
N SER A 313 28.18 -19.91 -12.93
CA SER A 313 28.75 -19.75 -11.59
C SER A 313 28.38 -20.91 -10.64
N THR A 314 27.18 -20.90 -10.07
CA THR A 314 26.66 -21.94 -9.17
C THR A 314 25.25 -22.33 -9.65
N PRO A 315 24.85 -23.62 -9.56
CA PRO A 315 25.72 -24.78 -9.35
C PRO A 315 26.75 -24.93 -10.48
N SER A 316 27.81 -25.72 -10.27
CA SER A 316 28.94 -25.84 -11.21
C SER A 316 28.58 -26.41 -12.59
N SER A 317 27.41 -27.04 -12.71
CA SER A 317 26.82 -27.44 -13.98
C SER A 317 25.31 -27.57 -13.86
N VAL A 318 24.61 -27.24 -14.93
CA VAL A 318 23.15 -27.44 -15.05
C VAL A 318 22.83 -28.14 -16.37
N SER A 319 21.70 -28.85 -16.41
CA SER A 319 21.20 -29.43 -17.66
C SER A 319 20.91 -28.33 -18.68
N THR A 320 21.10 -28.63 -19.97
CA THR A 320 20.85 -27.67 -21.06
C THR A 320 19.42 -27.13 -21.07
N SER A 321 18.44 -27.94 -20.65
CA SER A 321 17.03 -27.54 -20.52
C SER A 321 16.73 -26.54 -19.39
N LEU A 322 17.69 -26.31 -18.48
CA LEU A 322 17.55 -25.34 -17.39
C LEU A 322 18.48 -24.14 -17.55
N GLN A 323 19.47 -24.19 -18.45
CA GLN A 323 20.44 -23.10 -18.64
C GLN A 323 19.77 -21.76 -18.89
N ALA A 324 18.69 -21.75 -19.68
CA ALA A 324 17.97 -20.52 -19.97
C ALA A 324 17.04 -20.07 -18.83
N SER A 325 16.61 -20.98 -17.94
CA SER A 325 15.59 -20.71 -16.91
C SER A 325 14.40 -19.89 -17.44
N LEU A 326 14.10 -18.69 -16.92
CA LEU A 326 13.07 -17.80 -17.50
C LEU A 326 13.57 -17.02 -18.73
N ASN A 327 14.87 -16.72 -18.80
CA ASN A 327 15.51 -15.99 -19.89
C ASN A 327 14.91 -14.57 -20.09
N SER A 328 14.61 -13.87 -18.99
CA SER A 328 13.78 -12.66 -18.98
C SER A 328 14.39 -11.49 -19.76
N ASP A 329 15.71 -11.38 -19.80
CA ASP A 329 16.44 -10.39 -20.58
C ASP A 329 16.17 -10.57 -22.09
N VAL A 330 16.11 -11.81 -22.57
CA VAL A 330 15.81 -12.13 -23.97
C VAL A 330 14.30 -12.04 -24.25
N ILE A 331 13.45 -12.67 -23.43
CA ILE A 331 12.01 -12.79 -23.76
C ILE A 331 11.20 -11.55 -23.37
N PHE A 332 11.68 -10.77 -22.41
CA PHE A 332 11.01 -9.59 -21.87
C PHE A 332 11.83 -8.30 -21.95
N GLY A 333 13.12 -8.37 -22.28
CA GLY A 333 13.98 -7.19 -22.40
C GLY A 333 14.43 -6.61 -21.07
N LEU A 334 14.16 -7.28 -19.95
CA LEU A 334 14.50 -6.86 -18.59
C LEU A 334 15.31 -7.98 -17.92
N GLY A 335 16.56 -7.69 -17.57
CA GLY A 335 17.46 -8.63 -16.90
C GLY A 335 17.89 -8.14 -15.52
N ALA A 336 18.14 -9.06 -14.60
CA ALA A 336 18.75 -8.76 -13.31
C ALA A 336 20.28 -8.58 -13.48
N SER A 337 20.83 -7.44 -13.11
CA SER A 337 22.23 -7.12 -13.42
C SER A 337 23.21 -7.83 -12.48
N PHE A 338 23.88 -8.87 -12.98
CA PHE A 338 24.88 -9.66 -12.24
C PHE A 338 26.05 -8.83 -11.70
N ASN A 339 26.34 -7.68 -12.30
CA ASN A 339 27.46 -6.79 -11.93
C ASN A 339 27.11 -5.84 -10.78
N SER A 340 25.85 -5.81 -10.35
CA SER A 340 25.34 -4.87 -9.34
C SER A 340 24.68 -5.54 -8.14
N SER A 341 24.71 -6.87 -8.08
CA SER A 341 23.96 -7.68 -7.12
C SER A 341 24.72 -7.87 -5.79
N PHE A 342 25.59 -6.94 -5.42
CA PHE A 342 26.45 -7.07 -4.23
C PHE A 342 26.02 -6.10 -3.14
N SER A 343 25.94 -6.65 -1.93
CA SER A 343 25.50 -6.03 -0.70
C SER A 343 26.15 -4.66 -0.41
N ASP A 344 25.29 -3.74 0.01
CA ASP A 344 25.58 -2.48 0.71
C ASP A 344 26.33 -1.41 -0.13
N PRO A 345 25.86 -0.14 -0.15
CA PRO A 345 24.87 0.46 0.74
C PRO A 345 23.40 0.16 0.39
N VAL A 346 22.54 0.10 1.40
CA VAL A 346 21.07 0.28 1.26
C VAL A 346 20.80 1.53 0.41
N TYR A 347 20.06 1.31 -0.67
CA TYR A 347 19.70 2.32 -1.64
C TYR A 347 18.25 2.77 -1.45
N THR A 348 18.01 4.06 -1.65
CA THR A 348 16.67 4.58 -1.87
C THR A 348 16.56 4.89 -3.36
N ALA A 349 15.75 4.11 -4.09
CA ALA A 349 15.48 4.38 -5.49
C ALA A 349 14.42 5.48 -5.59
N THR A 350 14.63 6.44 -6.49
CA THR A 350 13.69 7.53 -6.76
C THR A 350 13.25 7.52 -8.21
N PRO A 351 12.09 8.12 -8.54
CA PRO A 351 11.66 8.31 -9.93
C PRO A 351 12.74 8.95 -10.80
N VAL A 352 13.04 8.33 -11.95
CA VAL A 352 13.94 8.91 -12.99
C VAL A 352 13.18 9.37 -14.24
N THR A 353 11.87 9.17 -14.27
CA THR A 353 10.97 9.53 -15.35
C THR A 353 9.55 9.77 -14.82
N THR A 354 8.61 10.10 -15.70
CA THR A 354 7.18 10.13 -15.41
C THR A 354 6.51 8.86 -15.93
N HIS A 355 5.71 8.19 -15.10
CA HIS A 355 4.95 7.01 -15.49
C HIS A 355 3.77 6.83 -14.54
N PRO A 356 2.60 6.28 -14.97
CA PRO A 356 1.45 6.10 -14.08
C PRO A 356 1.77 5.31 -12.80
N ILE A 357 2.72 4.38 -12.86
CA ILE A 357 3.19 3.64 -11.67
C ILE A 357 3.75 4.57 -10.59
N LEU A 358 4.33 5.69 -10.98
CA LEU A 358 5.04 6.61 -10.11
C LEU A 358 4.13 7.64 -9.44
N ASN A 359 2.81 7.62 -9.73
CA ASN A 359 1.85 8.49 -9.07
C ASN A 359 1.79 8.18 -7.56
N GLY A 360 2.17 9.17 -6.74
CA GLY A 360 2.25 9.00 -5.28
C GLY A 360 3.45 8.18 -4.82
N VAL A 361 4.44 7.94 -5.68
CA VAL A 361 5.69 7.24 -5.35
C VAL A 361 6.85 8.24 -5.41
N SER A 362 7.32 8.68 -4.25
CA SER A 362 8.48 9.58 -4.15
C SER A 362 9.79 8.82 -4.02
N SER A 363 9.76 7.66 -3.37
CA SER A 363 10.92 6.78 -3.19
C SER A 363 10.51 5.38 -2.77
N ALA A 364 11.36 4.40 -3.04
CA ALA A 364 11.22 3.02 -2.57
C ALA A 364 12.56 2.47 -2.08
N GLY A 365 12.50 1.58 -1.09
CA GLY A 365 13.67 1.02 -0.43
C GLY A 365 14.24 -0.16 -1.22
N VAL A 366 15.55 -0.14 -1.46
CA VAL A 366 16.34 -1.24 -2.01
C VAL A 366 17.41 -1.54 -0.98
N TYR A 367 17.19 -2.53 -0.13
CA TYR A 367 18.01 -2.86 1.01
C TYR A 367 19.25 -3.65 0.59
N VAL A 368 19.04 -4.81 -0.04
CA VAL A 368 20.12 -5.67 -0.54
C VAL A 368 19.68 -6.23 -1.88
N GLY A 369 19.39 -5.35 -2.84
CA GLY A 369 18.86 -5.76 -4.13
C GLY A 369 19.91 -5.94 -5.23
N THR A 370 19.40 -6.14 -6.44
CA THR A 370 20.16 -6.07 -7.69
C THR A 370 19.54 -5.03 -8.63
N SER A 371 20.35 -4.36 -9.43
CA SER A 371 19.82 -3.42 -10.43
C SER A 371 19.26 -4.17 -11.65
N VAL A 372 18.45 -3.49 -12.45
CA VAL A 372 17.80 -4.02 -13.65
C VAL A 372 18.51 -3.50 -14.88
N ASP A 373 19.03 -4.41 -15.70
CA ASP A 373 19.50 -4.13 -17.05
C ASP A 373 18.30 -4.00 -17.99
N VAL A 374 18.10 -2.80 -18.52
CA VAL A 374 16.99 -2.48 -19.42
C VAL A 374 17.46 -2.60 -20.87
N LEU A 375 17.30 -3.79 -21.45
CA LEU A 375 17.63 -4.05 -22.87
C LEU A 375 16.54 -3.50 -23.80
N SER A 376 15.29 -3.52 -23.34
CA SER A 376 14.19 -2.77 -23.94
C SER A 376 13.16 -2.38 -22.89
N GLY A 377 12.35 -1.36 -23.18
CA GLY A 377 11.38 -0.81 -22.24
C GLY A 377 11.83 0.51 -21.62
N THR A 378 11.49 0.75 -20.36
CA THR A 378 11.69 2.04 -19.70
C THR A 378 12.14 1.85 -18.25
N ALA A 379 13.27 2.44 -17.89
CA ALA A 379 13.69 2.60 -16.51
C ALA A 379 12.79 3.62 -15.80
N LEU A 380 12.20 3.22 -14.68
CA LEU A 380 11.25 4.04 -13.92
C LEU A 380 11.83 4.61 -12.65
N MET A 381 12.60 3.81 -11.91
CA MET A 381 13.24 4.22 -10.66
C MET A 381 14.68 3.75 -10.59
N GLY A 382 15.54 4.57 -10.00
CA GLY A 382 16.96 4.30 -9.92
C GLY A 382 17.68 5.14 -8.86
N THR A 383 18.96 4.83 -8.65
CA THR A 383 19.89 5.62 -7.84
C THR A 383 21.33 5.26 -8.19
N GLY A 384 22.27 6.19 -8.01
CA GLY A 384 23.69 5.95 -8.29
C GLY A 384 24.00 5.52 -9.73
N GLY A 385 23.18 5.94 -10.71
CA GLY A 385 23.31 5.54 -12.12
C GLY A 385 22.78 4.14 -12.43
N ARG A 386 22.12 3.48 -11.48
CA ARG A 386 21.52 2.15 -11.63
C ARG A 386 20.00 2.22 -11.61
N THR A 387 19.36 1.32 -12.35
CA THR A 387 17.89 1.17 -12.39
C THR A 387 17.46 0.07 -11.44
N TYR A 388 16.38 0.25 -10.68
CA TYR A 388 15.83 -0.79 -9.79
C TYR A 388 14.37 -1.12 -10.10
N LEU A 389 13.63 -0.22 -10.76
CA LEU A 389 12.34 -0.52 -11.37
C LEU A 389 12.43 -0.26 -12.87
N ALA A 390 12.07 -1.26 -13.67
CA ALA A 390 11.88 -1.08 -15.10
C ALA A 390 10.63 -1.82 -15.58
N VAL A 391 10.08 -1.34 -16.70
CA VAL A 391 8.90 -1.93 -17.32
C VAL A 391 9.09 -2.10 -18.82
N ASN A 392 8.38 -3.05 -19.41
CA ASN A 392 8.32 -3.23 -20.85
C ASN A 392 6.93 -3.73 -21.29
N SER A 393 6.61 -3.60 -22.58
CA SER A 393 5.43 -4.19 -23.19
C SER A 393 5.85 -5.30 -24.16
N VAL A 394 5.22 -6.47 -24.06
CA VAL A 394 5.57 -7.65 -24.87
C VAL A 394 4.30 -8.25 -25.44
N GLY A 395 4.18 -8.24 -26.77
CA GLY A 395 2.90 -8.53 -27.43
C GLY A 395 1.81 -7.57 -26.94
N SER A 396 0.70 -8.12 -26.44
CA SER A 396 -0.38 -7.32 -25.85
C SER A 396 -0.24 -7.14 -24.33
N GLY A 397 0.77 -7.74 -23.70
CA GLY A 397 0.96 -7.73 -22.24
C GLY A 397 2.01 -6.75 -21.76
N ARG A 398 2.26 -6.79 -20.46
CA ARG A 398 3.14 -5.88 -19.74
C ARG A 398 4.03 -6.67 -18.79
N VAL A 399 5.25 -6.20 -18.61
CA VAL A 399 6.19 -6.77 -17.63
C VAL A 399 6.79 -5.65 -16.78
N ALA A 400 7.06 -5.97 -15.52
CA ALA A 400 7.82 -5.12 -14.62
C ALA A 400 8.89 -5.98 -13.93
N MET A 401 10.06 -5.39 -13.69
CA MET A 401 11.09 -5.99 -12.85
C MET A 401 11.46 -5.03 -11.73
N TRP A 402 11.46 -5.52 -10.49
CA TRP A 402 11.91 -4.82 -9.30
C TRP A 402 13.08 -5.57 -8.65
N GLY A 403 14.08 -4.80 -8.24
CA GLY A 403 15.39 -5.30 -7.84
C GLY A 403 15.52 -5.90 -6.44
N ASP A 404 14.49 -5.85 -5.60
CA ASP A 404 14.61 -6.26 -4.19
C ASP A 404 13.29 -6.83 -3.63
N SER A 405 13.33 -8.07 -3.18
CA SER A 405 12.18 -8.79 -2.60
C SER A 405 11.75 -8.24 -1.24
N SER A 406 12.69 -7.75 -0.44
CA SER A 406 12.45 -7.24 0.91
C SER A 406 11.68 -5.92 0.93
N THR A 407 11.61 -5.19 -0.19
CA THR A 407 10.86 -3.93 -0.32
C THR A 407 9.39 -4.05 0.09
N PHE A 408 8.76 -5.18 -0.22
CA PHE A 408 7.33 -5.42 0.05
C PHE A 408 7.08 -6.28 1.28
N GLY A 409 8.12 -6.61 2.06
CA GLY A 409 8.04 -7.41 3.27
C GLY A 409 7.34 -6.69 4.42
N ASP A 410 6.47 -7.38 5.15
CA ASP A 410 5.63 -6.83 6.23
C ASP A 410 5.95 -7.36 7.64
N ASN A 411 7.06 -8.10 7.76
CA ASN A 411 7.54 -8.72 8.98
C ASN A 411 6.73 -9.92 9.51
N THR A 412 5.73 -10.38 8.78
CA THR A 412 4.98 -11.59 9.13
C THR A 412 5.56 -12.80 8.41
N TYR A 413 5.48 -13.97 9.05
CA TYR A 413 5.87 -15.22 8.43
C TYR A 413 4.74 -16.25 8.48
N SER A 414 4.70 -17.14 7.49
CA SER A 414 3.64 -18.12 7.29
C SER A 414 3.64 -19.23 8.35
N ASP A 415 4.72 -19.36 9.12
CA ASP A 415 4.81 -20.21 10.31
C ASP A 415 4.28 -19.55 11.60
N GLY A 416 3.81 -18.29 11.50
CA GLY A 416 3.31 -17.49 12.61
C GLY A 416 4.38 -16.74 13.39
N SER A 417 5.66 -16.86 13.02
CA SER A 417 6.72 -16.03 13.57
C SER A 417 6.73 -14.63 12.95
N THR A 418 7.54 -13.74 13.52
CA THR A 418 7.75 -12.38 13.01
C THR A 418 9.23 -12.11 12.86
N GLY A 419 9.62 -11.44 11.79
CA GLY A 419 11.01 -11.06 11.57
C GLY A 419 11.43 -9.81 12.33
N THR A 420 12.47 -9.16 11.80
CA THR A 420 13.00 -7.90 12.32
C THR A 420 12.59 -6.66 11.50
N TYR A 421 12.16 -6.84 10.25
CA TYR A 421 12.01 -5.74 9.29
C TYR A 421 10.60 -5.70 8.68
N ASN A 422 9.86 -4.62 8.95
CA ASN A 422 8.63 -4.27 8.26
C ASN A 422 8.91 -3.13 7.28
N ASN A 423 8.99 -3.45 5.99
CA ASN A 423 9.33 -2.52 4.93
C ASN A 423 8.12 -2.01 4.16
N TRP A 424 6.99 -2.73 4.18
CA TRP A 424 5.75 -2.36 3.50
C TRP A 424 5.28 -0.90 3.75
N PRO A 425 5.22 -0.41 5.01
CA PRO A 425 4.78 0.97 5.29
C PRO A 425 5.90 2.01 5.09
N ASN A 426 7.14 1.58 4.84
CA ASN A 426 8.26 2.50 4.70
C ASN A 426 8.25 3.15 3.31
N LEU A 427 8.68 4.42 3.27
CA LEU A 427 8.79 5.20 2.04
C LEU A 427 7.47 5.17 1.24
N SER A 428 7.53 4.92 -0.07
CA SER A 428 6.34 4.69 -0.90
C SER A 428 6.19 3.23 -1.34
N ASN A 429 6.75 2.27 -0.59
CA ASN A 429 6.78 0.84 -0.98
C ASN A 429 5.37 0.29 -1.25
N ALA A 430 4.42 0.57 -0.36
CA ALA A 430 3.02 0.17 -0.54
C ALA A 430 2.35 0.78 -1.78
N ALA A 431 2.64 2.06 -2.08
CA ALA A 431 2.11 2.73 -3.27
C ALA A 431 2.74 2.13 -4.55
N LEU A 432 4.04 1.88 -4.54
CA LEU A 432 4.77 1.26 -5.64
C LEU A 432 4.20 -0.14 -5.97
N GLY A 433 4.13 -1.03 -4.98
CA GLY A 433 3.64 -2.41 -5.17
C GLY A 433 2.23 -2.43 -5.77
N LYS A 434 1.31 -1.66 -5.17
CA LYS A 434 -0.06 -1.49 -5.68
C LYS A 434 -0.08 -1.00 -7.13
N ASN A 435 0.68 0.06 -7.43
CA ASN A 435 0.66 0.69 -8.74
C ASN A 435 1.27 -0.21 -9.83
N VAL A 436 2.31 -0.98 -9.53
CA VAL A 436 2.89 -1.94 -10.48
C VAL A 436 1.85 -2.97 -10.88
N VAL A 437 1.17 -3.61 -9.93
CA VAL A 437 0.14 -4.62 -10.24
C VAL A 437 -1.02 -4.02 -11.02
N ARG A 438 -1.46 -2.82 -10.66
CA ARG A 438 -2.53 -2.14 -11.41
C ARG A 438 -2.12 -1.81 -12.85
N TRP A 439 -0.90 -1.33 -13.07
CA TRP A 439 -0.41 -1.11 -14.42
C TRP A 439 -0.29 -2.41 -15.21
N LEU A 440 0.18 -3.49 -14.59
CA LEU A 440 0.25 -4.82 -15.20
C LEU A 440 -1.14 -5.37 -15.56
N ALA A 441 -2.14 -5.13 -14.70
CA ALA A 441 -3.53 -5.49 -14.92
C ALA A 441 -4.27 -4.58 -15.92
N LYS A 442 -3.63 -3.48 -16.37
CA LYS A 442 -4.17 -2.44 -17.26
C LYS A 442 -5.26 -1.56 -16.63
N ASP A 443 -5.09 -1.28 -15.34
CA ASP A 443 -5.97 -0.45 -14.50
C ASP A 443 -5.33 0.90 -14.13
N LEU A 444 -4.32 1.30 -14.91
CA LEU A 444 -3.60 2.59 -14.88
C LEU A 444 -3.28 3.08 -16.29
#